data_AF-Q4Z8U2-F1
#
_entry.id   AF-Q4Z8U2-F1
#
_cell.length_a   1.000
_cell.length_b   1.000
_cell.length_c   1.000
_cell.angle_alpha   90.00
_cell.angle_beta   90.00
_cell.angle_gamma   90.00
#
_symmetry.space_group_name_H-M   'P 1'
#
loop_
_entity.id
_entity.type
_entity.pdbx_description
1 polymer ?
#
loop_
_entity_poly.entity_id
_entity_poly.type
_entity_poly.pdbx_seq_one_letter_code
_entity_poly.pdbx_strand_id
1 'polypeptide(L)'
;EPHIFGMFCPFCRDSLAQGLLGRFDYAEGVTLTQSCIQYRQAYSSWRQNVPTVQWDYYVAMPNDVQSPHSRKAHYAEIQQFRVFLQTLTGKTLTDDMLRDALAVMDENRRLLRELFDYRKADEPKVTGVEALYASITAQFIDKREHNEMLKKVLAALPARKVTRPTGARFMTIGSENDDVSFMAMVESVGATIVIDDQCSGTRYFWNASKNDDDVIKAIAERYCDRPACPTKDYPAHTRFDHVLNLAKE
;
A
#
# COMPACT_ATOMS: atom_id res chain seq x y z
N GLU A 1 -6.85 25.36 13.79
CA GLU A 1 -5.98 24.39 13.10
C GLU A 1 -4.56 24.38 13.70
N PRO A 2 -4.42 24.08 15.00
CA PRO A 2 -3.15 24.28 15.69
C PRO A 2 -2.03 23.30 15.26
N HIS A 3 -2.40 22.12 14.75
CA HIS A 3 -1.44 21.05 14.43
C HIS A 3 -1.38 20.70 12.93
N ILE A 4 -2.34 21.12 12.11
CA ILE A 4 -2.32 20.93 10.65
C ILE A 4 -3.28 21.91 9.99
N PHE A 5 -2.89 22.49 8.85
CA PHE A 5 -3.73 23.43 8.11
C PHE A 5 -4.95 22.73 7.49
N GLY A 6 -6.09 23.40 7.45
CA GLY A 6 -7.37 22.86 6.99
C GLY A 6 -7.45 22.62 5.50
N MET A 7 -6.59 23.30 4.74
CA MET A 7 -6.42 23.08 3.30
C MET A 7 -5.76 21.74 2.97
N PHE A 8 -5.22 21.02 3.96
CA PHE A 8 -4.60 19.71 3.75
C PHE A 8 -5.69 18.65 3.60
N CYS A 9 -5.39 17.59 2.86
CA CYS A 9 -6.39 16.60 2.47
C CYS A 9 -7.01 15.95 3.71
N PRO A 10 -8.29 15.53 3.62
CA PRO A 10 -9.00 14.92 4.74
C PRO A 10 -8.24 13.75 5.37
N PHE A 11 -7.59 12.91 4.55
CA PHE A 11 -6.80 11.77 5.03
C PHE A 11 -5.64 12.18 5.95
N CYS A 12 -4.86 13.22 5.58
CA CYS A 12 -3.77 13.72 6.43
C CYS A 12 -4.28 14.27 7.75
N ARG A 13 -5.39 15.02 7.69
CA ARG A 13 -6.02 15.64 8.86
C ARG A 13 -6.60 14.60 9.80
N ASP A 14 -7.31 13.62 9.25
CA ASP A 14 -7.89 12.52 10.02
C ASP A 14 -6.79 11.68 10.65
N SER A 15 -5.78 11.24 9.89
CA SER A 15 -4.64 10.48 10.41
C SER A 15 -4.06 11.15 11.66
N LEU A 16 -3.67 12.43 11.56
CA LEU A 16 -3.15 13.16 12.72
C LEU A 16 -4.16 13.27 13.87
N ALA A 17 -5.45 13.51 13.56
CA ALA A 17 -6.49 13.59 14.58
C ALA A 17 -6.64 12.27 15.35
N GLN A 18 -6.57 11.12 14.68
CA GLN A 18 -6.64 9.82 15.36
C GLN A 18 -5.49 9.66 16.38
N GLY A 19 -4.27 10.07 16.03
CA GLY A 19 -3.13 10.09 16.94
C GLY A 19 -3.31 11.04 18.12
N LEU A 20 -3.74 12.28 17.87
CA LEU A 20 -4.00 13.28 18.92
C LEU A 20 -5.13 12.88 19.88
N LEU A 21 -6.11 12.11 19.39
CA LEU A 21 -7.19 11.55 20.20
C LEU A 21 -6.77 10.29 20.99
N GLY A 22 -5.50 9.88 20.90
CA GLY A 22 -4.98 8.71 21.63
C GLY A 22 -5.43 7.37 21.07
N ARG A 23 -5.94 7.30 19.82
CA ARG A 23 -6.42 6.05 19.21
C ARG A 23 -5.31 5.12 18.71
N PHE A 24 -4.05 5.55 18.85
CA PHE A 24 -2.84 4.80 18.52
C PHE A 24 -1.95 4.61 19.76
N ASP A 25 -2.56 4.44 20.94
CA ASP A 25 -1.85 4.17 22.21
C ASP A 25 -1.13 2.81 22.24
N TYR A 26 -1.46 1.92 21.30
CA TYR A 26 -0.77 0.66 21.05
C TYR A 26 0.51 0.77 20.20
N ALA A 27 0.82 1.97 19.66
CA ALA A 27 1.98 2.19 18.81
C ALA A 27 3.02 3.10 19.48
N GLU A 28 4.25 2.60 19.65
CA GLU A 28 5.34 3.35 20.31
C GLU A 28 6.11 4.27 19.36
N GLY A 29 5.85 4.21 18.06
CA GLY A 29 6.54 5.08 17.12
C GLY A 29 5.89 5.20 15.77
N VAL A 30 6.42 6.12 14.97
CA VAL A 30 5.85 6.51 13.68
C VAL A 30 6.95 6.57 12.63
N THR A 31 6.65 6.04 11.44
CA THR A 31 7.52 6.22 10.27
C THR A 31 6.77 6.88 9.14
N LEU A 32 7.51 7.57 8.28
CA LEU A 32 6.99 8.06 7.01
C LEU A 32 7.99 7.78 5.90
N THR A 33 7.55 7.05 4.87
CA THR A 33 8.23 7.04 3.57
C THR A 33 7.81 8.27 2.77
N GLN A 34 8.76 9.10 2.33
CA GLN A 34 8.49 10.35 1.61
C GLN A 34 7.46 10.20 0.46
N SER A 35 6.24 10.72 0.68
CA SER A 35 5.12 10.68 -0.27
C SER A 35 4.80 12.08 -0.82
N CYS A 36 3.68 12.69 -0.42
CA CYS A 36 3.29 14.06 -0.78
C CYS A 36 3.68 15.05 0.34
N ILE A 37 3.69 16.34 0.03
CA ILE A 37 4.00 17.39 1.01
C ILE A 37 3.00 17.42 2.17
N GLN A 38 1.74 17.03 1.93
CA GLN A 38 0.70 17.08 2.93
C GLN A 38 0.90 16.04 4.03
N TYR A 39 1.21 14.80 3.63
CA TYR A 39 1.46 13.71 4.57
C TYR A 39 2.80 13.90 5.30
N ARG A 40 3.76 14.61 4.68
CA ARG A 40 4.99 15.06 5.38
C ARG A 40 4.68 16.00 6.54
N GLN A 41 3.78 16.97 6.36
CA GLN A 41 3.36 17.83 7.47
C GLN A 41 2.59 17.04 8.52
N ALA A 42 1.71 16.10 8.11
CA ALA A 42 1.03 15.23 9.07
C ALA A 42 2.04 14.46 9.94
N TYR A 43 3.10 13.89 9.34
CA TYR A 43 4.19 13.23 10.08
C TYR A 43 4.95 14.20 10.99
N SER A 44 5.34 15.39 10.50
CA SER A 44 6.03 16.40 11.29
C SER A 44 5.22 16.83 12.51
N SER A 45 3.91 17.02 12.34
CA SER A 45 3.00 17.32 13.45
C SER A 45 2.80 16.13 14.37
N TRP A 46 2.71 14.92 13.82
CA TRP A 46 2.54 13.68 14.59
C TRP A 46 3.69 13.50 15.58
N ARG A 47 4.93 13.50 15.10
CA ARG A 47 6.13 13.31 15.93
C ARG A 47 6.35 14.38 17.00
N GLN A 48 5.69 15.55 16.87
CA GLN A 48 5.81 16.66 17.82
C GLN A 48 4.66 16.70 18.84
N ASN A 49 3.46 16.24 18.45
CA ASN A 49 2.24 16.53 19.22
C ASN A 49 1.49 15.28 19.68
N VAL A 50 1.75 14.10 19.12
CA VAL A 50 1.10 12.85 19.54
C VAL A 50 1.84 12.28 20.76
N PRO A 51 1.22 12.25 21.96
CA PRO A 51 1.95 11.97 23.20
C PRO A 51 2.49 10.55 23.32
N THR A 52 1.92 9.59 22.59
CA THR A 52 2.27 8.16 22.69
C THR A 52 3.51 7.78 21.87
N VAL A 53 3.99 8.69 21.02
CA VAL A 53 5.15 8.45 20.15
C VAL A 53 6.44 8.58 20.96
N GLN A 54 7.17 7.48 21.08
CA GLN A 54 8.46 7.40 21.75
C GLN A 54 9.63 7.54 20.76
N TRP A 55 9.43 7.14 19.50
CA TRP A 55 10.44 7.25 18.45
C TRP A 55 9.81 7.56 17.10
N ASP A 56 10.60 8.19 16.22
CA ASP A 56 10.20 8.46 14.85
C ASP A 56 11.33 8.23 13.86
N TYR A 57 11.00 7.83 12.63
CA TYR A 57 11.98 7.69 11.56
C TYR A 57 11.39 8.07 10.19
N TYR A 58 12.01 9.05 9.53
CA TYR A 58 11.63 9.48 8.20
C TYR A 58 12.44 8.72 7.14
N VAL A 59 11.82 7.74 6.48
CA VAL A 59 12.45 6.98 5.40
C VAL A 59 12.41 7.82 4.12
N ALA A 60 13.56 8.36 3.72
CA ALA A 60 13.67 9.27 2.59
C ALA A 60 13.51 8.58 1.22
N MET A 61 12.27 8.26 0.83
CA MET A 61 11.94 7.77 -0.51
C MET A 61 12.27 8.83 -1.57
N PRO A 62 13.11 8.53 -2.58
CA PRO A 62 13.49 9.51 -3.60
C PRO A 62 12.28 10.03 -4.39
N ASN A 63 12.38 11.26 -4.90
CA ASN A 63 11.35 11.83 -5.79
C ASN A 63 11.54 11.38 -7.24
N ASP A 64 12.77 11.42 -7.73
CA ASP A 64 13.13 11.02 -9.10
C ASP A 64 13.49 9.52 -9.13
N VAL A 65 12.48 8.64 -9.03
CA VAL A 65 12.68 7.18 -8.90
C VAL A 65 13.25 6.52 -10.15
N GLN A 66 13.22 7.22 -11.29
CA GLN A 66 13.74 6.75 -12.57
C GLN A 66 15.25 6.99 -12.71
N SER A 67 15.83 7.90 -11.91
CA SER A 67 17.26 8.17 -11.90
C SER A 67 18.07 7.08 -11.20
N PRO A 68 19.18 6.60 -11.79
CA PRO A 68 20.11 5.69 -11.13
C PRO A 68 20.68 6.23 -9.81
N HIS A 69 20.87 7.55 -9.72
CA HIS A 69 21.37 8.21 -8.51
C HIS A 69 20.38 8.05 -7.34
N SER A 70 19.09 8.24 -7.62
CA SER A 70 18.02 8.06 -6.65
C SER A 70 17.90 6.62 -6.16
N ARG A 71 18.09 5.64 -7.05
CA ARG A 71 18.10 4.22 -6.67
C ARG A 71 19.25 3.90 -5.71
N LYS A 72 20.45 4.42 -5.98
CA LYS A 72 21.59 4.30 -5.07
C LYS A 72 21.34 4.97 -3.72
N ALA A 73 20.73 6.16 -3.72
CA ALA A 73 20.38 6.85 -2.48
C ALA A 73 19.33 6.07 -1.67
N HIS A 74 18.33 5.49 -2.34
CA HIS A 74 17.30 4.69 -1.68
C HIS A 74 17.87 3.41 -1.06
N TYR A 75 18.78 2.72 -1.76
CA TYR A 75 19.51 1.59 -1.19
C TYR A 75 20.20 1.96 0.13
N ALA A 76 20.93 3.08 0.14
CA ALA A 76 21.62 3.55 1.33
C ALA A 76 20.63 3.91 2.46
N GLU A 77 19.49 4.52 2.12
CA GLU A 77 18.42 4.83 3.08
C GLU A 77 17.81 3.56 3.70
N ILE A 78 17.50 2.53 2.91
CA ILE A 78 16.99 1.25 3.44
C ILE A 78 18.03 0.57 4.33
N GLN A 79 19.32 0.65 3.96
CA GLN A 79 20.40 0.14 4.81
C GLN A 79 20.49 0.92 6.14
N GLN A 80 20.35 2.24 6.12
CA GLN A 80 20.30 3.06 7.34
C GLN A 80 19.07 2.75 8.19
N PHE A 81 17.92 2.53 7.56
CA PHE A 81 16.70 2.16 8.27
C PHE A 81 16.83 0.79 8.94
N ARG A 82 17.49 -0.20 8.30
CA ARG A 82 17.87 -1.46 8.95
C ARG A 82 18.73 -1.22 10.20
N VAL A 83 19.75 -0.37 10.10
CA VAL A 83 20.60 -0.03 11.27
C VAL A 83 19.77 0.61 12.38
N PHE A 84 18.87 1.55 12.04
CA PHE A 84 17.95 2.14 13.00
C PHE A 84 17.09 1.09 13.71
N LEU A 85 16.47 0.16 12.98
CA LEU A 85 15.63 -0.89 13.57
C LEU A 85 16.43 -1.82 14.49
N GLN A 86 17.68 -2.13 14.16
CA GLN A 86 18.54 -2.93 15.04
C GLN A 86 18.86 -2.19 16.34
N THR A 87 19.19 -0.89 16.25
CA THR A 87 19.43 -0.05 17.43
C THR A 87 18.18 0.07 18.29
N LEU A 88 17.02 0.32 17.66
CA LEU A 88 15.74 0.48 18.33
C LEU A 88 15.32 -0.79 19.08
N THR A 89 15.48 -1.96 18.46
CA THR A 89 15.00 -3.24 19.01
C THR A 89 16.04 -3.98 19.83
N GLY A 90 17.31 -3.59 19.74
CA GLY A 90 18.45 -4.34 20.30
C GLY A 90 18.67 -5.71 19.65
N LYS A 91 18.01 -5.99 18.52
CA LYS A 91 18.06 -7.28 17.83
C LYS A 91 18.81 -7.16 16.51
N THR A 92 19.60 -8.16 16.18
CA THR A 92 20.22 -8.27 14.85
C THR A 92 19.13 -8.55 13.80
N LEU A 93 19.23 -7.85 12.67
CA LEU A 93 18.44 -8.10 11.47
C LEU A 93 19.40 -8.64 10.41
N THR A 94 19.42 -9.95 10.20
CA THR A 94 20.28 -10.59 9.19
C THR A 94 19.66 -10.54 7.80
N ASP A 95 20.46 -10.75 6.76
CA ASP A 95 19.95 -10.78 5.38
C ASP A 95 18.95 -11.91 5.17
N ASP A 96 19.15 -13.06 5.82
CA ASP A 96 18.24 -14.21 5.71
C ASP A 96 16.88 -13.92 6.35
N MET A 97 16.86 -13.25 7.52
CA MET A 97 15.61 -12.78 8.13
C MET A 97 14.85 -11.82 7.20
N LEU A 98 15.58 -10.93 6.52
CA LEU A 98 14.99 -10.00 5.56
C LEU A 98 14.49 -10.72 4.30
N ARG A 99 15.20 -11.74 3.83
CA ARG A 99 14.77 -12.57 2.69
C ARG A 99 13.49 -13.33 3.02
N ASP A 100 13.41 -13.93 4.20
CA ASP A 100 12.20 -14.62 4.67
C ASP A 100 11.01 -13.65 4.78
N ALA A 101 11.23 -12.46 5.31
CA ALA A 101 10.21 -11.42 5.40
C ALA A 101 9.78 -10.93 4.00
N LEU A 102 10.73 -10.72 3.09
CA LEU A 102 10.46 -10.30 1.72
C LEU A 102 9.62 -11.35 0.97
N ALA A 103 9.93 -12.63 1.12
CA ALA A 103 9.17 -13.73 0.54
C ALA A 103 7.71 -13.76 1.04
N VAL A 104 7.47 -13.50 2.33
CA VAL A 104 6.11 -13.40 2.87
C VAL A 104 5.35 -12.22 2.26
N MET A 105 6.02 -11.07 2.11
CA MET A 105 5.42 -9.89 1.49
C MET A 105 5.10 -10.13 0.02
N ASP A 106 5.98 -10.79 -0.73
CA ASP A 106 5.76 -11.11 -2.15
C ASP A 106 4.68 -12.17 -2.37
N GLU A 107 4.59 -13.17 -1.49
CA GLU A 107 3.48 -14.11 -1.49
C GLU A 107 2.14 -13.40 -1.25
N ASN A 108 2.10 -12.44 -0.31
CA ASN A 108 0.90 -11.63 -0.08
C ASN A 108 0.47 -10.86 -1.33
N ARG A 109 1.43 -10.25 -2.02
CA ARG A 109 1.17 -9.49 -3.25
C ARG A 109 0.67 -10.39 -4.36
N ARG A 110 1.26 -11.59 -4.51
CA ARG A 110 0.84 -12.61 -5.47
C ARG A 110 -0.60 -13.06 -5.21
N LEU A 111 -0.94 -13.39 -3.95
CA LEU A 111 -2.28 -13.82 -3.55
C LEU A 111 -3.33 -12.72 -3.76
N LEU A 112 -3.00 -11.45 -3.45
CA LEU A 112 -3.87 -10.30 -3.74
C LEU A 112 -4.09 -10.13 -5.24
N ARG A 113 -3.03 -10.26 -6.05
CA ARG A 113 -3.14 -10.20 -7.52
C ARG A 113 -4.03 -11.32 -8.07
N GLU A 114 -3.86 -12.54 -7.56
CA GLU A 114 -4.70 -13.69 -7.91
C GLU A 114 -6.18 -13.46 -7.56
N LEU A 115 -6.46 -12.87 -6.38
CA LEU A 115 -7.82 -12.49 -5.99
C LEU A 115 -8.42 -11.48 -6.96
N PHE A 116 -7.63 -10.51 -7.40
CA PHE A 116 -8.06 -9.47 -8.32
C PHE A 116 -8.28 -10.00 -9.74
N ASP A 117 -7.55 -11.02 -10.19
CA ASP A 117 -7.75 -11.65 -11.50
C ASP A 117 -9.16 -12.28 -11.63
N TYR A 118 -9.79 -12.71 -10.53
CA TYR A 118 -11.20 -13.18 -10.51
C TYR A 118 -12.23 -12.10 -10.86
N ARG A 119 -11.82 -10.84 -10.99
CA ARG A 119 -12.67 -9.70 -11.36
C ARG A 119 -12.63 -9.38 -12.86
N LYS A 120 -11.72 -10.00 -13.61
CA LYS A 120 -11.57 -9.80 -15.06
C LYS A 120 -12.69 -10.45 -15.88
N ALA A 121 -13.19 -11.60 -15.43
CA ALA A 121 -14.28 -12.32 -16.10
C ALA A 121 -15.55 -11.46 -16.28
N ASP A 122 -16.36 -11.77 -17.30
CA ASP A 122 -17.65 -11.11 -17.58
C ASP A 122 -18.61 -11.20 -16.39
N GLU A 123 -18.52 -12.30 -15.64
CA GLU A 123 -19.18 -12.52 -14.35
C GLU A 123 -18.13 -12.59 -13.23
N PRO A 124 -17.72 -11.44 -12.65
CA PRO A 124 -16.75 -11.39 -11.56
C PRO A 124 -17.16 -12.25 -10.36
N LYS A 125 -16.22 -13.06 -9.85
CA LYS A 125 -16.47 -13.88 -8.65
C LYS A 125 -16.24 -13.15 -7.33
N VAL A 126 -15.67 -11.95 -7.40
CA VAL A 126 -15.33 -11.09 -6.28
C VAL A 126 -15.88 -9.70 -6.58
N THR A 127 -16.60 -9.13 -5.63
CA THR A 127 -17.13 -7.76 -5.74
C THR A 127 -16.03 -6.73 -5.48
N GLY A 128 -16.26 -5.48 -5.88
CA GLY A 128 -15.35 -4.38 -5.58
C GLY A 128 -15.14 -4.17 -4.09
N VAL A 129 -16.22 -4.24 -3.30
CA VAL A 129 -16.17 -4.12 -1.83
C VAL A 129 -15.31 -5.21 -1.19
N GLU A 130 -15.47 -6.47 -1.62
CA GLU A 130 -14.68 -7.58 -1.10
C GLU A 130 -13.19 -7.45 -1.46
N ALA A 131 -12.90 -7.00 -2.68
CA ALA A 131 -11.53 -6.75 -3.11
C ALA A 131 -10.89 -5.60 -2.31
N LEU A 132 -11.66 -4.54 -2.02
CA LEU A 132 -11.22 -3.46 -1.14
C LEU A 132 -10.91 -4.00 0.27
N TYR A 133 -11.79 -4.82 0.86
CA TYR A 133 -11.54 -5.43 2.16
C TYR A 133 -10.23 -6.22 2.17
N ALA A 134 -9.98 -7.04 1.15
CA ALA A 134 -8.74 -7.80 1.04
C ALA A 134 -7.51 -6.89 0.93
N SER A 135 -7.60 -5.77 0.22
CA SER A 135 -6.45 -4.87 0.03
C SER A 135 -6.17 -3.98 1.25
N ILE A 136 -7.21 -3.47 1.93
CA ILE A 136 -7.05 -2.60 3.11
C ILE A 136 -6.64 -3.40 4.34
N THR A 137 -7.16 -4.62 4.54
CA THR A 137 -6.76 -5.48 5.67
C THR A 137 -5.30 -5.91 5.56
N ALA A 138 -4.78 -6.04 4.33
CA ALA A 138 -3.35 -6.22 4.09
C ALA A 138 -2.49 -5.03 4.55
N GLN A 139 -3.04 -3.87 4.92
CA GLN A 139 -2.22 -2.75 5.42
C GLN A 139 -1.85 -2.88 6.90
N PHE A 140 -2.65 -3.59 7.70
CA PHE A 140 -2.47 -3.63 9.16
C PHE A 140 -2.46 -5.02 9.78
N ILE A 141 -2.88 -6.07 9.05
CA ILE A 141 -2.77 -7.46 9.51
C ILE A 141 -1.36 -8.00 9.21
N ASP A 142 -0.84 -8.85 10.10
CA ASP A 142 0.38 -9.63 9.86
C ASP A 142 0.26 -10.39 8.54
N LYS A 143 1.33 -10.37 7.74
CA LYS A 143 1.26 -10.86 6.37
C LYS A 143 1.16 -12.38 6.29
N ARG A 144 1.66 -13.11 7.29
CA ARG A 144 1.52 -14.57 7.35
C ARG A 144 0.06 -14.93 7.60
N GLU A 145 -0.57 -14.29 8.58
CA GLU A 145 -2.00 -14.47 8.88
C GLU A 145 -2.89 -14.08 7.69
N HIS A 146 -2.60 -12.94 7.07
CA HIS A 146 -3.33 -12.48 5.89
C HIS A 146 -3.18 -13.45 4.71
N ASN A 147 -1.98 -14.01 4.49
CA ASN A 147 -1.75 -15.00 3.44
C ASN A 147 -2.57 -16.27 3.67
N GLU A 148 -2.64 -16.77 4.90
CA GLU A 148 -3.46 -17.92 5.23
C GLU A 148 -4.95 -17.67 4.98
N MET A 149 -5.42 -16.45 5.27
CA MET A 149 -6.81 -16.08 4.98
C MET A 149 -7.08 -15.92 3.48
N LEU A 150 -6.19 -15.28 2.73
CA LEU A 150 -6.31 -15.17 1.27
C LEU A 150 -6.33 -16.54 0.59
N LYS A 151 -5.47 -17.48 1.01
CA LYS A 151 -5.46 -18.85 0.47
C LYS A 151 -6.81 -19.55 0.67
N LYS A 152 -7.43 -19.40 1.85
CA LYS A 152 -8.78 -19.96 2.13
C LYS A 152 -9.85 -19.34 1.22
N VAL A 153 -9.80 -18.01 1.05
CA VAL A 153 -10.74 -17.31 0.15
C VAL A 153 -10.55 -17.80 -1.28
N LEU A 154 -9.32 -17.79 -1.80
CA LEU A 154 -8.98 -18.23 -3.16
C LEU A 154 -9.41 -19.68 -3.43
N ALA A 155 -9.23 -20.58 -2.46
CA ALA A 155 -9.67 -21.98 -2.58
C ALA A 155 -11.20 -22.13 -2.72
N ALA A 156 -11.98 -21.19 -2.17
CA ALA A 156 -13.45 -21.21 -2.24
C ALA A 156 -14.01 -20.56 -3.52
N LEU A 157 -13.27 -19.63 -4.14
CA LEU A 157 -13.75 -18.87 -5.30
C LEU A 157 -14.13 -19.72 -6.52
N PRO A 158 -13.43 -20.81 -6.89
CA PRO A 158 -13.82 -21.63 -8.03
C PRO A 158 -15.27 -22.12 -7.96
N ALA A 159 -15.73 -22.53 -6.77
CA ALA A 159 -17.08 -23.05 -6.54
C ALA A 159 -18.13 -21.96 -6.22
N ARG A 160 -17.69 -20.72 -6.00
CA ARG A 160 -18.59 -19.62 -5.64
C ARG A 160 -19.51 -19.25 -6.81
N LYS A 161 -20.81 -19.09 -6.50
CA LYS A 161 -21.80 -18.48 -7.38
C LYS A 161 -22.13 -17.09 -6.87
N VAL A 162 -21.99 -16.08 -7.73
CA VAL A 162 -22.35 -14.70 -7.41
C VAL A 162 -23.78 -14.46 -7.89
N THR A 163 -24.72 -14.25 -6.96
CA THR A 163 -26.14 -14.06 -7.27
C THR A 163 -26.49 -12.57 -7.38
N ARG A 164 -25.78 -11.85 -8.25
CA ARG A 164 -26.12 -10.47 -8.63
C ARG A 164 -25.71 -10.19 -10.08
N PRO A 165 -26.41 -9.30 -10.80
CA PRO A 165 -25.97 -8.85 -12.12
C PRO A 165 -24.64 -8.09 -12.04
N THR A 166 -23.75 -8.28 -13.01
CA THR A 166 -22.50 -7.50 -13.12
C THR A 166 -22.78 -6.01 -13.34
N GLY A 167 -23.74 -5.66 -14.20
CA GLY A 167 -24.06 -4.28 -14.53
C GLY A 167 -22.89 -3.52 -15.17
N ALA A 168 -22.80 -2.20 -14.93
CA ALA A 168 -21.70 -1.39 -15.45
C ALA A 168 -20.38 -1.71 -14.73
N ARG A 169 -19.29 -1.93 -15.49
CA ARG A 169 -17.95 -2.19 -14.93
C ARG A 169 -17.21 -0.87 -14.71
N PHE A 170 -16.71 -0.64 -13.50
CA PHE A 170 -15.96 0.56 -13.15
C PHE A 170 -14.53 0.25 -12.72
N MET A 171 -13.63 1.17 -13.08
CA MET A 171 -12.30 1.30 -12.51
C MET A 171 -12.27 2.53 -11.60
N THR A 172 -11.71 2.41 -10.40
CA THR A 172 -11.43 3.57 -9.53
C THR A 172 -9.98 4.02 -9.70
N ILE A 173 -9.76 5.33 -9.85
CA ILE A 173 -8.42 5.90 -10.02
C ILE A 173 -8.24 7.00 -8.99
N GLY A 174 -7.17 6.95 -8.20
CA GLY A 174 -6.93 8.00 -7.22
C GLY A 174 -5.82 7.71 -6.22
N SER A 175 -5.91 8.36 -5.06
CA SER A 175 -5.00 8.19 -3.93
C SER A 175 -5.39 6.95 -3.11
N GLU A 176 -5.16 6.99 -1.80
CA GLU A 176 -5.81 6.09 -0.86
C GLU A 176 -7.34 6.22 -0.90
N ASN A 177 -8.04 5.10 -0.82
CA ASN A 177 -9.48 5.05 -0.56
C ASN A 177 -9.77 3.77 0.23
N ASP A 178 -10.31 3.95 1.42
CA ASP A 178 -10.76 2.92 2.35
C ASP A 178 -12.25 3.07 2.69
N ASP A 179 -12.97 3.93 1.96
CA ASP A 179 -14.39 4.18 2.16
C ASP A 179 -15.23 3.03 1.57
N VAL A 180 -15.36 1.98 2.38
CA VAL A 180 -16.18 0.81 2.07
C VAL A 180 -17.63 1.19 1.81
N SER A 181 -18.17 2.18 2.53
CA SER A 181 -19.57 2.58 2.39
C SER A 181 -19.82 3.22 1.03
N PHE A 182 -18.88 4.05 0.57
CA PHE A 182 -18.92 4.63 -0.77
C PHE A 182 -18.83 3.55 -1.86
N MET A 183 -17.88 2.60 -1.75
CA MET A 183 -17.77 1.51 -2.73
C MET A 183 -19.01 0.63 -2.76
N ALA A 184 -19.60 0.32 -1.60
CA ALA A 184 -20.84 -0.44 -1.50
C ALA A 184 -22.02 0.29 -2.12
N MET A 185 -22.11 1.62 -1.92
CA MET A 185 -23.12 2.45 -2.55
C MET A 185 -23.00 2.40 -4.08
N VAL A 186 -21.78 2.53 -4.63
CA VAL A 186 -21.55 2.42 -6.08
C VAL A 186 -22.02 1.06 -6.63
N GLU A 187 -21.71 -0.05 -5.94
CA GLU A 187 -22.15 -1.37 -6.41
C GLU A 187 -23.66 -1.60 -6.25
N SER A 188 -24.29 -0.94 -5.27
CA SER A 188 -25.74 -1.06 -5.00
C SER A 188 -26.62 -0.50 -6.13
N VAL A 189 -26.11 0.43 -6.94
CA VAL A 189 -26.85 1.08 -8.04
C VAL A 189 -26.65 0.40 -9.39
N GLY A 190 -26.34 -0.90 -9.40
CA GLY A 190 -26.26 -1.69 -10.63
C GLY A 190 -24.90 -1.62 -11.34
N ALA A 191 -23.82 -1.47 -10.57
CA ALA A 191 -22.45 -1.50 -11.08
C ALA A 191 -21.58 -2.52 -10.34
N THR A 192 -20.43 -2.83 -10.93
CA THR A 192 -19.35 -3.62 -10.31
C THR A 192 -18.05 -2.87 -10.46
N ILE A 193 -17.35 -2.61 -9.36
CA ILE A 193 -15.98 -2.09 -9.42
C ILE A 193 -15.08 -3.29 -9.66
N VAL A 194 -14.36 -3.32 -10.79
CA VAL A 194 -13.61 -4.50 -11.24
C VAL A 194 -12.11 -4.35 -11.12
N ILE A 195 -11.60 -3.12 -11.02
CA ILE A 195 -10.18 -2.84 -10.83
C ILE A 195 -10.00 -1.45 -10.20
N ASP A 196 -8.82 -1.17 -9.66
CA ASP A 196 -8.42 0.14 -9.15
C ASP A 196 -7.00 0.51 -9.56
N ASP A 197 -6.65 1.79 -9.47
CA ASP A 197 -5.28 2.31 -9.42
C ASP A 197 -5.11 3.17 -8.16
N GLN A 198 -4.98 2.52 -7.00
CA GLN A 198 -4.92 3.18 -5.69
C GLN A 198 -3.71 2.73 -4.85
N CYS A 199 -3.27 3.60 -3.93
CA CYS A 199 -2.13 3.32 -3.04
C CYS A 199 -2.41 2.14 -2.08
N SER A 200 -3.66 2.02 -1.62
CA SER A 200 -4.17 0.94 -0.76
C SER A 200 -4.72 -0.25 -1.56
N GLY A 201 -4.63 -0.20 -2.88
CA GLY A 201 -5.11 -1.21 -3.82
C GLY A 201 -3.99 -1.69 -4.73
N THR A 202 -4.24 -1.75 -6.03
CA THR A 202 -3.34 -2.40 -7.00
C THR A 202 -1.90 -1.86 -6.97
N ARG A 203 -1.68 -0.55 -6.78
CA ARG A 203 -0.31 0.02 -6.72
C ARG A 203 0.52 -0.53 -5.54
N TYR A 204 -0.12 -1.06 -4.50
CA TYR A 204 0.56 -1.72 -3.39
C TYR A 204 1.10 -3.11 -3.77
N PHE A 205 0.42 -3.86 -4.65
CA PHE A 205 0.71 -5.29 -4.87
C PHE A 205 0.89 -5.71 -6.33
N TRP A 206 0.77 -4.81 -7.31
CA TRP A 206 0.78 -5.17 -8.73
C TRP A 206 2.06 -5.88 -9.18
N ASN A 207 3.20 -5.56 -8.56
CA ASN A 207 4.48 -6.19 -8.80
C ASN A 207 5.11 -6.76 -7.51
N ALA A 208 5.84 -7.85 -7.69
CA ALA A 208 6.73 -8.44 -6.71
C ALA A 208 8.13 -7.79 -6.76
N SER A 209 8.94 -8.09 -5.75
CA SER A 209 10.37 -7.76 -5.76
C SER A 209 11.10 -8.62 -6.80
N LYS A 210 12.17 -8.07 -7.39
CA LYS A 210 13.06 -8.85 -8.27
C LYS A 210 13.90 -9.80 -7.43
N ASN A 211 14.22 -10.96 -7.98
CA ASN A 211 15.19 -11.86 -7.37
C ASN A 211 16.59 -11.23 -7.45
N ASP A 212 17.20 -10.98 -6.31
CA ASP A 212 18.52 -10.36 -6.18
C ASP A 212 19.20 -10.92 -4.92
N ASP A 213 20.50 -11.22 -5.01
CA ASP A 213 21.29 -11.74 -3.89
C ASP A 213 21.44 -10.70 -2.77
N ASP A 214 21.40 -9.41 -3.12
CA ASP A 214 21.34 -8.32 -2.17
C ASP A 214 19.88 -7.99 -1.82
N VAL A 215 19.44 -8.45 -0.65
CA VAL A 215 18.06 -8.26 -0.17
C VAL A 215 17.69 -6.79 0.06
N ILE A 216 18.66 -5.94 0.40
CA ILE A 216 18.43 -4.51 0.61
C ILE A 216 18.16 -3.84 -0.73
N LYS A 217 18.91 -4.23 -1.76
CA LYS A 217 18.67 -3.80 -3.14
C LYS A 217 17.31 -4.29 -3.65
N ALA A 218 16.97 -5.56 -3.42
CA ALA A 218 15.66 -6.10 -3.79
C ALA A 218 14.49 -5.28 -3.19
N ILE A 219 14.59 -4.94 -1.89
CA ILE A 219 13.59 -4.11 -1.20
C ILE A 219 13.56 -2.69 -1.79
N ALA A 220 14.70 -2.02 -1.88
CA ALA A 220 14.78 -0.62 -2.31
C ALA A 220 14.30 -0.43 -3.75
N GLU A 221 14.72 -1.30 -4.68
CA GLU A 221 14.35 -1.22 -6.09
C GLU A 221 12.87 -1.52 -6.32
N ARG A 222 12.27 -2.43 -5.55
CA ARG A 222 10.85 -2.77 -5.68
C ARG A 222 9.94 -1.55 -5.49
N TYR A 223 10.27 -0.64 -4.58
CA TYR A 223 9.53 0.60 -4.37
C TYR A 223 9.73 1.64 -5.48
N CYS A 224 10.86 1.58 -6.20
CA CYS A 224 11.09 2.40 -7.40
C CYS A 224 10.43 1.80 -8.66
N ASP A 225 10.24 0.48 -8.69
CA ASP A 225 9.71 -0.27 -9.84
C ASP A 225 8.19 -0.50 -9.79
N ARG A 226 7.56 -0.35 -8.62
CA ARG A 226 6.09 -0.49 -8.50
C ARG A 226 5.35 0.57 -9.31
N PRO A 227 4.06 0.34 -9.66
CA PRO A 227 3.25 1.35 -10.32
C PRO A 227 3.42 2.73 -9.70
N ALA A 228 3.80 3.70 -10.53
CA ALA A 228 4.29 4.98 -10.04
C ALA A 228 3.18 5.74 -9.27
N CYS A 229 3.57 6.31 -8.13
CA CYS A 229 2.74 7.34 -7.49
C CYS A 229 2.76 8.59 -8.39
N PRO A 230 1.65 9.34 -8.52
CA PRO A 230 1.64 10.59 -9.29
C PRO A 230 2.75 11.57 -8.90
N THR A 231 3.19 11.58 -7.64
CA THR A 231 4.29 12.45 -7.17
C THR A 231 5.69 11.95 -7.55
N LYS A 232 5.79 10.78 -8.18
CA LYS A 232 7.04 10.06 -8.51
C LYS A 232 7.11 9.66 -9.98
N ASP A 233 6.07 9.92 -10.77
CA ASP A 233 5.96 9.50 -12.18
C ASP A 233 6.57 10.56 -13.11
N TYR A 234 7.88 10.74 -13.02
CA TYR A 234 8.67 11.70 -13.80
C TYR A 234 10.13 11.18 -13.94
N PRO A 235 10.86 11.47 -15.04
CA PRO A 235 10.45 12.24 -16.22
C PRO A 235 9.52 11.50 -17.19
N ALA A 236 9.59 10.18 -17.27
CA ALA A 236 8.62 9.42 -18.04
C ALA A 236 7.29 9.30 -17.27
N HIS A 237 6.18 9.61 -17.91
CA HIS A 237 4.84 9.49 -17.33
C HIS A 237 4.27 8.08 -17.60
N THR A 238 4.78 7.09 -16.88
CA THR A 238 4.48 5.66 -17.07
C THR A 238 3.11 5.25 -16.55
N ARG A 239 2.53 6.03 -15.63
CA ARG A 239 1.25 5.69 -14.96
C ARG A 239 0.08 5.68 -15.93
N PHE A 240 0.08 6.53 -16.96
CA PHE A 240 -1.02 6.56 -17.93
C PHE A 240 -1.18 5.21 -18.65
N ASP A 241 -0.09 4.67 -19.19
CA ASP A 241 -0.09 3.38 -19.88
C ASP A 241 -0.45 2.23 -18.92
N HIS A 242 0.04 2.29 -17.67
CA HIS A 242 -0.34 1.33 -16.64
C HIS A 242 -1.86 1.30 -16.42
N VAL A 243 -2.48 2.46 -16.17
CA VAL A 243 -3.93 2.59 -15.95
C VAL A 243 -4.71 2.16 -17.19
N LEU A 244 -4.26 2.53 -18.39
CA LEU A 244 -4.92 2.12 -19.63
C LEU A 244 -4.88 0.60 -19.83
N ASN A 245 -3.78 -0.06 -19.45
CA ASN A 245 -3.69 -1.51 -19.52
C ASN A 245 -4.61 -2.18 -18.50
N LEU A 246 -4.71 -1.65 -17.28
CA LEU A 246 -5.69 -2.12 -16.28
C LEU A 246 -7.14 -2.05 -16.80
N ALA A 247 -7.47 -1.03 -17.59
CA ALA A 247 -8.81 -0.87 -18.15
C ALA A 247 -9.10 -1.80 -19.35
N LYS A 248 -8.06 -2.33 -20.00
CA LYS A 248 -8.17 -3.24 -21.16
C LYS A 248 -8.24 -4.71 -20.75
N GLU A 249 -7.56 -5.08 -19.66
CA GLU A 249 -7.56 -6.42 -19.07
C GLU A 249 -8.91 -6.78 -18.40
#